data_AF-A0A7Y5I0L9-F1
#
_entry.id   AF-A0A7Y5I0L9-F1
#
_cell.length_a   1.000
_cell.length_b   1.000
_cell.length_c   1.000
_cell.angle_alpha   90.00
_cell.angle_beta   90.00
_cell.angle_gamma   90.00
#
_symmetry.space_group_name_H-M   'P 1'
#
loop_
_entity.id
_entity.type
_entity.pdbx_description
1 polymer ?
#
loop_
_entity_poly.entity_id
_entity_poly.type
_entity_poly.pdbx_seq_one_letter_code
_entity_poly.pdbx_strand_id
1 'polypeptide(L)'
;MTPPVLRTTRQLRNSLLALACTALVACSSKPPVPDWQMSAHGASQKAVEAYLSGNTRVAKLEFSRARQETARTGQPTLMARVVLLECAARVASLEPGACSAFDALREDAAPAEQAYARYLAGQLAPQDAALLPPAQQAVAAARPGSAAPLLAAMPDPLSRMVAAGVL
;
A
#
# COMPACT_ATOMS: atom_id res chain seq x y z
N MET A 1 -60.08 -3.13 -42.72
CA MET A 1 -58.63 -2.88 -42.79
C MET A 1 -58.23 -1.92 -41.66
N THR A 2 -57.73 -2.44 -40.54
CA THR A 2 -57.18 -1.66 -39.42
C THR A 2 -55.80 -2.25 -39.08
N PRO A 3 -54.73 -1.43 -39.02
CA PRO A 3 -53.37 -1.94 -39.11
C PRO A 3 -52.80 -2.41 -37.75
N PRO A 4 -51.95 -3.47 -37.72
CA PRO A 4 -51.44 -4.10 -36.49
C PRO A 4 -50.28 -3.36 -35.78
N VAL A 5 -50.07 -2.06 -36.05
CA VAL A 5 -48.83 -1.31 -35.75
C VAL A 5 -48.59 -1.05 -34.25
N LEU A 6 -49.63 -1.08 -33.41
CA LEU A 6 -49.56 -0.70 -31.99
C LEU A 6 -48.98 -1.78 -31.04
N ARG A 7 -48.96 -3.06 -31.44
CA ARG A 7 -48.44 -4.16 -30.58
C ARG A 7 -46.91 -4.22 -30.59
N THR A 8 -46.29 -3.90 -31.72
CA THR A 8 -44.86 -4.07 -31.97
C THR A 8 -44.01 -3.03 -31.21
N THR A 9 -44.49 -1.79 -31.12
CA THR A 9 -43.82 -0.70 -30.37
C THR A 9 -43.82 -0.94 -28.87
N ARG A 10 -44.87 -1.55 -28.32
CA ARG A 10 -44.97 -1.89 -26.90
C ARG A 10 -44.05 -3.05 -26.50
N GLN A 11 -43.89 -4.03 -27.39
CA GLN A 11 -42.94 -5.14 -27.18
C GLN A 11 -41.48 -4.68 -27.23
N LEU A 12 -41.12 -3.84 -28.20
CA LEU A 12 -39.76 -3.29 -28.30
C LEU A 12 -39.37 -2.46 -27.06
N ARG A 13 -40.31 -1.65 -26.52
CA ARG A 13 -40.08 -0.85 -25.31
C ARG A 13 -39.87 -1.70 -24.06
N ASN A 14 -40.60 -2.81 -23.93
CA ASN A 14 -40.41 -3.75 -22.83
C ASN A 14 -39.09 -4.52 -22.92
N SER A 15 -38.65 -4.91 -24.13
CA SER A 15 -37.35 -5.56 -24.34
C SER A 15 -36.17 -4.64 -24.03
N LEU A 16 -36.26 -3.36 -24.40
CA LEU A 16 -35.27 -2.33 -24.06
C LEU A 16 -35.19 -2.07 -22.55
N LEU A 17 -36.33 -2.04 -21.85
CA LEU A 17 -36.34 -1.92 -20.38
C LEU A 17 -35.74 -3.14 -19.69
N ALA A 18 -36.04 -4.35 -20.16
CA ALA A 18 -35.49 -5.59 -19.59
C ALA A 18 -33.95 -5.67 -19.77
N LEU A 19 -33.44 -5.28 -20.95
CA LEU A 19 -32.01 -5.25 -21.24
C LEU A 19 -31.27 -4.21 -20.38
N ALA A 20 -31.88 -3.04 -20.16
CA ALA A 20 -31.35 -2.00 -19.28
C ALA A 20 -31.29 -2.45 -17.81
N CYS A 21 -32.31 -3.18 -17.33
CA CYS A 21 -32.30 -3.75 -15.99
C CYS A 21 -31.22 -4.82 -15.79
N THR A 22 -30.94 -5.67 -16.80
CA THR A 22 -29.87 -6.67 -16.70
C THR A 22 -28.46 -6.06 -16.71
N ALA A 23 -28.26 -4.92 -17.39
CA ALA A 23 -26.97 -4.23 -17.42
C ALA A 23 -26.58 -3.62 -16.06
N LEU A 24 -27.55 -3.28 -15.20
CA LEU A 24 -27.31 -2.70 -13.88
C LEU A 24 -26.84 -3.71 -12.83
N VAL A 25 -27.14 -5.00 -13.00
CA VAL A 25 -26.77 -6.04 -12.03
C VAL A 25 -25.31 -6.51 -12.22
N ALA A 26 -24.72 -6.24 -13.40
CA ALA A 26 -23.38 -6.72 -13.75
C ALA A 26 -22.22 -5.91 -13.14
N CYS A 27 -22.44 -4.69 -12.65
CA CYS A 27 -21.39 -3.87 -12.01
C CYS A 27 -21.24 -4.10 -10.49
N SER A 28 -22.02 -5.02 -9.90
CA SER A 28 -22.04 -5.25 -8.45
C SER A 28 -21.18 -6.44 -7.98
N SER A 29 -20.65 -7.27 -8.89
CA SER A 29 -19.83 -8.43 -8.48
C SER A 29 -18.38 -8.06 -8.22
N LYS A 30 -18.12 -7.29 -7.16
CA LYS A 30 -16.76 -7.20 -6.63
C LYS A 30 -16.53 -8.43 -5.74
N PRO A 31 -15.58 -9.32 -6.08
CA PRO A 31 -15.26 -10.44 -5.21
C PRO A 31 -14.82 -9.91 -3.83
N PRO A 32 -15.18 -10.61 -2.74
CA PRO A 32 -14.78 -10.20 -1.39
C PRO A 32 -13.27 -10.07 -1.30
N VAL A 33 -12.79 -9.14 -0.47
CA VAL A 33 -11.36 -9.00 -0.20
C VAL A 33 -10.86 -10.32 0.39
N PRO A 34 -9.78 -10.92 -0.16
CA PRO A 34 -9.25 -12.16 0.38
C PRO A 34 -8.80 -12.03 1.84
N ASP A 35 -9.04 -13.07 2.64
CA ASP A 35 -8.72 -13.06 4.08
C ASP A 35 -7.24 -12.80 4.39
N TRP A 36 -6.33 -13.22 3.50
CA TRP A 36 -4.89 -12.97 3.64
C TRP A 36 -4.59 -11.46 3.71
N GLN A 37 -5.33 -10.64 2.96
CA GLN A 37 -5.06 -9.21 2.87
C GLN A 37 -5.45 -8.50 4.18
N MET A 38 -6.61 -8.85 4.74
CA MET A 38 -7.04 -8.34 6.04
C MET A 38 -6.13 -8.81 7.17
N SER A 39 -5.72 -10.08 7.14
CA SER A 39 -4.85 -10.68 8.16
C SER A 39 -3.43 -10.08 8.11
N ALA A 40 -2.85 -9.94 6.91
CA ALA A 40 -1.54 -9.33 6.71
C ALA A 40 -1.54 -7.86 7.13
N HIS A 41 -2.59 -7.10 6.78
CA HIS A 41 -2.71 -5.70 7.16
C HIS A 41 -2.87 -5.52 8.68
N GLY A 42 -3.76 -6.29 9.31
CA GLY A 42 -3.96 -6.22 10.75
C GLY A 42 -2.71 -6.62 11.55
N ALA A 43 -2.00 -7.66 11.11
CA ALA A 43 -0.72 -8.04 11.71
C ALA A 43 0.34 -6.95 11.51
N SER A 44 0.41 -6.34 10.33
CA SER A 44 1.35 -5.24 10.05
C SER A 44 1.13 -4.03 10.95
N GLN A 45 -0.12 -3.61 11.16
CA GLN A 45 -0.45 -2.50 12.05
C GLN A 45 -0.05 -2.78 13.49
N LYS A 46 -0.44 -3.96 14.01
CA LYS A 46 -0.07 -4.40 15.37
C LYS A 46 1.43 -4.50 15.55
N ALA A 47 2.16 -4.94 14.52
CA ALA A 47 3.60 -5.05 14.55
C ALA A 47 4.26 -3.67 14.70
N VAL A 48 3.82 -2.68 13.92
CA VAL A 48 4.32 -1.30 14.00
C VAL A 48 3.99 -0.68 15.35
N GLU A 49 2.74 -0.80 15.82
CA GLU A 49 2.33 -0.30 17.15
C GLU A 49 3.15 -0.93 18.27
N ALA A 50 3.33 -2.25 18.25
CA ALA A 50 4.15 -2.95 19.21
C ALA A 50 5.62 -2.52 19.14
N TYR A 51 6.15 -2.26 17.94
CA TYR A 51 7.53 -1.80 17.76
C TYR A 51 7.73 -0.42 18.38
N LEU A 52 6.88 0.54 18.01
CA LEU A 52 6.95 1.93 18.48
C LEU A 52 6.66 2.08 19.98
N SER A 53 5.94 1.13 20.58
CA SER A 53 5.70 1.06 22.03
C SER A 53 6.78 0.27 22.80
N GLY A 54 7.83 -0.21 22.12
CA GLY A 54 8.92 -0.97 22.75
C GLY A 54 8.62 -2.45 23.02
N ASN A 55 7.46 -2.95 22.62
CA ASN A 55 7.05 -4.36 22.75
C ASN A 55 7.66 -5.23 21.63
N THR A 56 8.98 -5.26 21.53
CA THR A 56 9.73 -5.88 20.41
C THR A 56 9.42 -7.36 20.17
N ARG A 57 9.12 -8.13 21.24
CA ARG A 57 8.68 -9.53 21.10
C ARG A 57 7.35 -9.67 20.37
N VAL A 58 6.39 -8.79 20.68
CA VAL A 58 5.08 -8.75 19.99
C VAL A 58 5.27 -8.26 18.57
N ALA A 59 6.09 -7.22 18.36
CA ALA A 59 6.42 -6.72 17.03
C ALA A 59 6.97 -7.83 16.12
N LYS A 60 7.95 -8.60 16.61
CA LYS A 60 8.54 -9.73 15.87
C LYS A 60 7.50 -10.80 15.52
N LEU A 61 6.62 -11.14 16.46
CA LEU A 61 5.55 -12.11 16.23
C LEU A 61 4.60 -11.62 15.13
N GLU A 62 4.14 -10.38 15.21
CA GLU A 62 3.17 -9.82 14.28
C GLU A 62 3.78 -9.53 12.90
N PHE A 63 5.04 -9.09 12.81
CA PHE A 63 5.75 -9.01 11.52
C PHE A 63 5.98 -10.39 10.89
N SER A 64 6.24 -11.44 11.69
CA SER A 64 6.28 -12.81 11.19
C SER A 64 4.92 -13.24 10.63
N ARG A 65 3.84 -12.94 11.34
CA ARG A 65 2.47 -13.24 10.89
C ARG A 65 2.12 -12.51 9.59
N ALA A 66 2.44 -11.21 9.49
CA ALA A 66 2.21 -10.43 8.28
C ALA A 66 2.92 -11.03 7.06
N ARG A 67 4.18 -11.47 7.22
CA ARG A 67 4.93 -12.18 6.18
C ARG A 67 4.31 -13.52 5.83
N GLN A 68 3.90 -14.33 6.81
CA GLN A 68 3.26 -15.63 6.55
C GLN A 68 1.97 -15.50 5.76
N GLU A 69 1.11 -14.54 6.09
CA GLU A 69 -0.13 -14.28 5.35
C GLU A 69 0.16 -13.78 3.93
N THR A 70 1.15 -12.90 3.77
CA THR A 70 1.56 -12.39 2.46
C THR A 70 2.21 -13.47 1.59
N ALA A 71 2.97 -14.39 2.18
CA ALA A 71 3.62 -15.49 1.46
C ALA A 71 2.62 -16.42 0.76
N ARG A 72 1.39 -16.54 1.28
CA ARG A 72 0.32 -17.34 0.64
C ARG A 72 -0.07 -16.84 -0.76
N THR A 73 0.29 -15.60 -1.09
CA THR A 73 0.02 -15.02 -2.42
C THR A 73 1.08 -15.38 -3.45
N GLY A 74 2.29 -15.79 -3.03
CA GLY A 74 3.43 -15.96 -3.93
C GLY A 74 3.91 -14.68 -4.61
N GLN A 75 3.49 -13.49 -4.16
CA GLN A 75 3.82 -12.22 -4.80
C GLN A 75 5.02 -11.53 -4.11
N PRO A 76 6.22 -11.54 -4.73
CA PRO A 76 7.43 -10.98 -4.10
C PRO A 76 7.31 -9.48 -3.83
N THR A 77 6.66 -8.71 -4.71
CA THR A 77 6.42 -7.27 -4.50
C THR A 77 5.57 -6.98 -3.26
N LEU A 78 4.58 -7.83 -2.95
CA LEU A 78 3.79 -7.67 -1.72
C LEU A 78 4.62 -8.01 -0.49
N MET A 79 5.43 -9.07 -0.55
CA MET A 79 6.36 -9.43 0.52
C MET A 79 7.36 -8.30 0.79
N ALA A 80 7.94 -7.72 -0.26
CA ALA A 80 8.85 -6.59 -0.18
C ALA A 80 8.26 -5.40 0.60
N ARG A 81 6.99 -5.08 0.37
CA ARG A 81 6.29 -4.00 1.10
C ARG A 81 6.16 -4.27 2.60
N VAL A 82 5.85 -5.51 2.99
CA VAL A 82 5.76 -5.89 4.41
C VAL A 82 7.13 -5.79 5.08
N VAL A 83 8.18 -6.26 4.41
CA VAL A 83 9.55 -6.16 4.93
C VAL A 83 10.03 -4.71 5.02
N LEU A 84 9.71 -3.88 4.02
CA LEU A 84 10.04 -2.45 4.04
C LEU A 84 9.28 -1.69 5.12
N LEU A 85 8.07 -2.14 5.50
CA LEU A 85 7.36 -1.57 6.65
C LEU A 85 8.08 -1.85 7.97
N GLU A 86 8.64 -3.05 8.16
CA GLU A 86 9.47 -3.38 9.33
C GLU A 86 10.75 -2.51 9.37
N CYS A 87 11.38 -2.28 8.22
CA CYS A 87 12.49 -1.32 8.10
C CYS A 87 12.06 0.12 8.44
N ALA A 88 10.92 0.57 7.93
CA ALA A 88 10.41 1.91 8.18
C ALA A 88 10.11 2.13 9.67
N ALA A 89 9.57 1.12 10.37
CA ALA A 89 9.34 1.20 11.82
C ALA A 89 10.66 1.41 12.59
N ARG A 90 11.75 0.73 12.19
CA ARG A 90 13.08 0.91 12.77
C ARG A 90 13.65 2.31 12.53
N VAL A 91 13.55 2.80 11.29
CA VAL A 91 13.96 4.18 10.94
C VAL A 91 13.16 5.21 11.72
N ALA A 92 11.84 5.03 11.86
CA ALA A 92 10.99 5.90 12.67
C ALA A 92 11.37 5.92 14.16
N SER A 93 11.92 4.82 14.67
CA SER A 93 12.46 4.72 16.03
C SER A 93 13.92 5.17 16.17
N LEU A 94 14.51 5.76 15.13
CA LEU A 94 15.93 6.17 15.09
C LEU A 94 16.90 5.00 15.37
N GLU A 95 16.52 3.80 14.94
CA GLU A 95 17.34 2.59 14.97
C GLU A 95 17.67 2.16 13.53
N PRO A 96 18.38 2.99 12.73
CA PRO A 96 18.72 2.63 11.37
C PRO A 96 19.68 1.43 11.39
N GLY A 97 19.43 0.47 10.51
CA GLY A 97 20.26 -0.71 10.34
C GLY A 97 20.05 -1.31 8.96
N ALA A 98 20.86 -2.30 8.60
CA ALA A 98 20.70 -2.98 7.32
C ALA A 98 19.29 -3.59 7.20
N CYS A 99 18.61 -3.29 6.09
CA CYS A 99 17.36 -3.92 5.69
C CYS A 99 17.61 -5.32 5.11
N SER A 100 18.31 -6.19 5.84
CA SER A 100 18.79 -7.49 5.35
C SER A 100 17.68 -8.41 4.84
N ALA A 101 16.49 -8.37 5.45
CA ALA A 101 15.33 -9.11 4.97
C ALA A 101 14.86 -8.62 3.58
N PHE A 102 15.05 -7.34 3.25
CA PHE A 102 14.75 -6.80 1.92
C PHE A 102 15.87 -7.12 0.94
N ASP A 103 17.13 -7.21 1.38
CA ASP A 103 18.26 -7.54 0.52
C ASP A 103 18.03 -8.86 -0.25
N ALA A 104 17.45 -9.86 0.42
CA ALA A 104 17.11 -11.15 -0.18
C ALA A 104 15.96 -11.07 -1.21
N LEU A 105 15.17 -9.99 -1.21
CA LEU A 105 14.03 -9.77 -2.10
C LEU A 105 14.32 -8.74 -3.21
N ARG A 106 15.48 -8.09 -3.17
CA ARG A 106 15.78 -6.89 -3.95
C ARG A 106 15.64 -7.10 -5.46
N GLU A 107 16.14 -8.22 -5.97
CA GLU A 107 16.14 -8.54 -7.41
C GLU A 107 14.71 -8.71 -7.96
N ASP A 108 13.79 -9.23 -7.15
CA ASP A 108 12.39 -9.44 -7.53
C ASP A 108 11.47 -8.25 -7.14
N ALA A 109 12.00 -7.26 -6.41
CA ALA A 109 11.24 -6.10 -5.97
C ALA A 109 11.08 -5.09 -7.12
N ALA A 110 9.90 -4.49 -7.22
CA ALA A 110 9.65 -3.47 -8.24
C ALA A 110 10.47 -2.18 -7.95
N PRO A 111 10.69 -1.31 -8.95
CA PRO A 111 11.57 -0.14 -8.81
C PRO A 111 11.19 0.80 -7.65
N ALA A 112 9.90 0.93 -7.34
CA ALA A 112 9.41 1.76 -6.23
C ALA A 112 9.88 1.22 -4.87
N GLU A 113 9.80 -0.09 -4.64
CA GLU A 113 10.28 -0.72 -3.41
C GLU A 113 11.80 -0.63 -3.28
N GLN A 114 12.55 -0.78 -4.38
CA GLN A 114 14.01 -0.59 -4.37
C GLN A 114 14.39 0.87 -4.05
N ALA A 115 13.69 1.85 -4.63
CA ALA A 115 13.89 3.26 -4.31
C ALA A 115 13.55 3.55 -2.84
N TYR A 116 12.46 2.99 -2.32
CA TYR A 116 12.08 3.17 -0.93
C TYR A 116 13.09 2.53 0.03
N ALA A 117 13.66 1.37 -0.30
CA ALA A 117 14.74 0.77 0.48
C ALA A 117 15.98 1.68 0.54
N ARG A 118 16.37 2.28 -0.58
CA ARG A 118 17.48 3.24 -0.64
C ARG A 118 17.17 4.52 0.13
N TYR A 119 15.93 4.99 0.10
CA TYR A 119 15.45 6.10 0.92
C TYR A 119 15.56 5.82 2.42
N LEU A 120 15.07 4.65 2.87
CA LEU A 120 15.20 4.24 4.28
C LEU A 120 16.65 4.08 4.73
N ALA A 121 17.58 3.82 3.79
CA ALA A 121 19.01 3.76 4.04
C ALA A 121 19.73 5.13 3.94
N GLY A 122 19.03 6.22 3.64
CA GLY A 122 19.63 7.55 3.43
C GLY A 122 20.44 7.67 2.12
N GLN A 123 20.19 6.80 1.14
CA GLN A 123 20.96 6.64 -0.10
C GLN A 123 20.11 6.92 -1.36
N LEU A 124 19.02 7.69 -1.22
CA LEU A 124 18.14 7.97 -2.35
C LEU A 124 18.82 8.91 -3.35
N ALA A 125 18.79 8.53 -4.63
CA ALA A 125 19.20 9.42 -5.71
C ALA A 125 18.07 10.42 -6.02
N PRO A 126 18.35 11.71 -6.29
CA PRO A 126 17.31 12.71 -6.51
C PRO A 126 16.31 12.36 -7.62
N GLN A 127 16.74 11.65 -8.68
CA GLN A 127 15.85 11.21 -9.75
C GLN A 127 14.78 10.20 -9.32
N ASP A 128 15.00 9.50 -8.21
CA ASP A 128 14.12 8.44 -7.72
C ASP A 128 13.10 8.96 -6.69
N ALA A 129 13.14 10.26 -6.34
CA ALA A 129 12.19 10.87 -5.41
C ALA A 129 10.73 10.66 -5.84
N ALA A 130 10.44 10.68 -7.14
CA ALA A 130 9.12 10.44 -7.69
C ALA A 130 8.63 8.97 -7.54
N LEU A 131 9.53 8.02 -7.28
CA LEU A 131 9.20 6.61 -7.07
C LEU A 131 8.78 6.31 -5.62
N LEU A 132 9.02 7.24 -4.69
CA LEU A 132 8.69 7.05 -3.29
C LEU A 132 7.18 7.03 -3.05
N PRO A 133 6.72 6.46 -1.92
CA PRO A 133 5.36 6.67 -1.43
C PRO A 133 5.03 8.17 -1.40
N PRO A 134 3.83 8.60 -1.85
CA PRO A 134 3.48 10.02 -1.99
C PRO A 134 3.77 10.87 -0.75
N ALA A 135 3.57 10.30 0.45
CA ALA A 135 3.85 10.98 1.70
C ALA A 135 5.33 11.38 1.88
N GLN A 136 6.26 10.66 1.26
CA GLN A 136 7.71 10.83 1.43
C GLN A 136 8.34 11.72 0.35
N GLN A 137 7.66 11.90 -0.80
CA GLN A 137 8.23 12.56 -1.99
C GLN A 137 8.68 14.00 -1.71
N ALA A 138 7.85 14.79 -1.00
CA ALA A 138 8.16 16.19 -0.74
C ALA A 138 9.37 16.37 0.17
N VAL A 139 9.50 15.55 1.23
CA VAL A 139 10.63 15.61 2.17
C VAL A 139 11.91 15.11 1.50
N ALA A 140 11.83 14.05 0.70
CA ALA A 140 12.98 13.52 -0.03
C ALA A 140 13.56 14.51 -1.06
N ALA A 141 12.73 15.41 -1.60
CA ALA A 141 13.15 16.48 -2.51
C ALA A 141 13.51 17.79 -1.79
N ALA A 142 13.43 17.84 -0.46
CA ALA A 142 13.70 19.05 0.29
C ALA A 142 15.17 19.44 0.23
N ARG A 143 15.44 20.75 0.23
CA ARG A 143 16.81 21.25 0.41
C ARG A 143 17.27 20.95 1.85
N PRO A 144 18.58 20.70 2.05
CA PRO A 144 19.13 20.60 3.40
C PRO A 144 18.71 21.80 4.26
N GLY A 145 18.17 21.52 5.45
CA GLY A 145 17.67 22.54 6.37
C GLY A 145 16.26 23.09 6.08
N SER A 146 15.56 22.66 5.03
CA SER A 146 14.20 23.13 4.70
C SER A 146 13.09 22.09 4.93
N ALA A 147 13.39 20.97 5.59
CA ALA A 147 12.44 19.86 5.75
C ALA A 147 11.40 20.08 6.87
N ALA A 148 11.69 20.91 7.88
CA ALA A 148 10.82 21.13 9.04
C ALA A 148 9.35 21.48 8.71
N PRO A 149 9.04 22.46 7.83
CA PRO A 149 7.65 22.76 7.49
C PRO A 149 6.98 21.62 6.71
N LEU A 150 7.74 20.87 5.91
CA LEU A 150 7.20 19.72 5.16
C LEU A 150 6.83 18.59 6.11
N LEU A 151 7.69 18.27 7.08
CA LEU A 151 7.41 17.30 8.14
C LEU A 151 6.16 17.70 8.94
N ALA A 152 6.05 18.98 9.33
CA ALA A 152 4.90 19.47 10.09
C ALA A 152 3.57 19.31 9.34
N ALA A 153 3.60 19.39 8.00
CA ALA A 153 2.43 19.25 7.14
C ALA A 153 2.01 17.78 6.87
N MET A 154 2.84 16.78 7.22
CA MET A 154 2.54 15.37 6.95
C MET A 154 1.45 14.83 7.88
N PRO A 155 0.26 14.44 7.39
CA PRO A 155 -0.86 14.07 8.26
C PRO A 155 -0.67 12.74 8.97
N ASP A 156 -0.01 11.77 8.33
CA ASP A 156 0.24 10.46 8.88
C ASP A 156 1.46 10.48 9.85
N PRO A 157 1.27 10.19 11.15
CA PRO A 157 2.35 10.26 12.13
C PRO A 157 3.51 9.31 11.84
N LEU A 158 3.22 8.09 11.39
CA LEU A 158 4.27 7.11 11.05
C LEU A 158 5.12 7.63 9.89
N SER A 159 4.48 8.06 8.80
CA SER A 159 5.17 8.61 7.65
C SER A 159 6.04 9.81 8.05
N ARG A 160 5.55 10.66 8.95
CA ARG A 160 6.30 11.82 9.46
C ARG A 160 7.54 11.39 10.23
N MET A 161 7.44 10.38 11.10
CA MET A 161 8.58 9.85 11.86
C MET A 161 9.60 9.17 10.93
N VAL A 162 9.14 8.42 9.93
CA VAL A 162 10.02 7.84 8.91
C VAL A 162 10.78 8.93 8.15
N ALA A 163 10.06 9.96 7.70
CA ALA A 163 10.65 11.09 6.99
C ALA A 163 11.67 11.86 7.84
N ALA A 164 11.41 11.99 9.15
CA ALA A 164 12.36 12.61 10.07
C ALA A 164 13.59 11.73 10.31
N GLY A 165 13.41 10.39 10.38
CA GLY A 165 14.49 9.46 10.66
C GLY A 165 15.50 9.24 9.52
N VAL A 166 15.19 9.70 8.30
CA VAL A 166 16.09 9.62 7.14
C VAL A 166 16.88 10.91 6.87
N LEU A 167 16.59 11.99 7.61
CA LEU A 167 17.28 13.28 7.49
C LEU A 167 18.54 13.33 8.37
#